data_AF-A0A5E4IG91-F1
#
_entry.id   AF-A0A5E4IG91-F1
#
_cell.length_a   1.000
_cell.length_b   1.000
_cell.length_c   1.000
_cell.angle_alpha   90.00
_cell.angle_beta   90.00
_cell.angle_gamma   90.00
#
_symmetry.space_group_name_H-M   'P 1'
#
loop_
_entity.id
_entity.type
_entity.pdbx_description
1 polymer ?
#
loop_
_entity_poly.entity_id
_entity_poly.type
_entity_poly.pdbx_seq_one_letter_code
_entity_poly.pdbx_strand_id
1 'polypeptide(L)' 'MVTLEGIKLTEATVKDKTYPLARKLYLDTFGGQPTNGADPKAMAKAKGAKAFIDFVSGSDGQQIAKDNGYIAL' A
#
# COMPACT_ATOMS: atom_id res chain seq x y z
N MET A 1 3.23 -28.92 0.29
CA MET A 1 3.25 -27.47 -0.01
C MET A 1 2.52 -27.27 -1.32
N VAL A 2 1.53 -26.39 -1.39
CA VAL A 2 0.71 -26.20 -2.60
C VAL A 2 1.37 -25.17 -3.52
N THR A 3 1.44 -25.48 -4.80
CA THR A 3 1.86 -24.56 -5.88
C THR A 3 0.68 -24.29 -6.80
N LEU A 4 0.72 -23.17 -7.52
CA LEU A 4 -0.26 -22.84 -8.56
C LEU A 4 0.49 -22.75 -9.88
N GLU A 5 0.11 -23.60 -10.85
CA GLU A 5 0.78 -23.68 -12.16
C GLU A 5 2.31 -23.92 -12.05
N GLY A 6 2.73 -24.65 -11.02
CA GLY A 6 4.15 -24.89 -10.73
C GLY A 6 4.85 -23.75 -10.01
N ILE A 7 4.17 -22.62 -9.76
CA ILE A 7 4.72 -21.44 -9.10
C ILE A 7 4.44 -21.50 -7.60
N LYS A 8 5.50 -21.31 -6.80
CA LYS A 8 5.44 -21.28 -5.35
C LYS A 8 4.98 -19.90 -4.87
N LEU A 9 4.07 -19.86 -3.90
CA LEU A 9 3.73 -18.62 -3.21
C LEU A 9 4.92 -18.17 -2.34
N THR A 10 5.53 -17.04 -2.70
CA THR A 10 6.60 -16.37 -1.95
C THR A 10 6.47 -14.87 -2.12
N GLU A 11 7.12 -14.08 -1.25
CA GLU A 11 7.17 -12.62 -1.44
C GLU A 11 7.77 -12.23 -2.79
N ALA A 12 8.83 -12.93 -3.22
CA ALA A 12 9.50 -12.70 -4.50
C ALA A 12 8.55 -12.91 -5.69
N THR A 13 7.84 -14.06 -5.72
CA THR A 13 6.92 -14.41 -6.81
C THR A 13 5.66 -13.53 -6.84
N VAL A 14 5.28 -12.92 -5.72
CA VAL A 14 4.21 -11.91 -5.70
C VAL A 14 4.73 -10.55 -6.22
N LYS A 15 5.94 -10.14 -5.82
CA LYS A 15 6.54 -8.86 -6.23
C LYS A 15 6.89 -8.81 -7.72
N ASP A 16 7.39 -9.92 -8.28
CA ASP A 16 7.65 -10.06 -9.72
C ASP A 16 6.39 -10.37 -10.56
N LYS A 17 5.24 -10.57 -9.88
CA LYS A 17 3.92 -10.86 -10.46
C LYS A 17 3.82 -12.21 -11.17
N THR A 18 4.74 -13.14 -10.91
CA THR A 18 4.67 -14.50 -11.46
C THR A 18 3.63 -15.35 -10.72
N TYR A 19 3.38 -15.11 -9.42
CA TYR A 19 2.30 -15.77 -8.70
C TYR A 19 0.95 -15.13 -9.03
N PRO A 20 0.02 -15.83 -9.72
CA PRO A 20 -1.14 -15.18 -10.34
C PRO A 20 -2.26 -14.86 -9.34
N LEU A 21 -2.29 -15.51 -8.17
CA LEU A 21 -3.27 -15.23 -7.11
C LEU A 21 -2.74 -14.22 -6.09
N ALA A 22 -2.48 -13.00 -6.56
CA ALA A 22 -2.15 -11.85 -5.73
C ALA A 22 -2.91 -10.61 -6.20
N ARG A 23 -3.26 -9.71 -5.27
CA ARG A 23 -3.92 -8.44 -5.57
C ARG A 23 -3.27 -7.29 -4.84
N LYS A 24 -3.26 -6.12 -5.48
CA LYS A 24 -2.80 -4.87 -4.88
C LYS A 24 -3.88 -4.27 -3.99
N LEU A 25 -3.45 -3.61 -2.92
CA LEU A 25 -4.27 -2.69 -2.15
C LEU A 25 -3.85 -1.27 -2.53
N TYR A 26 -4.82 -0.43 -2.85
CA TYR A 26 -4.58 0.94 -3.29
C TYR A 26 -5.14 1.92 -2.26
N LEU A 27 -4.40 3.00 -2.02
CA LEU A 27 -4.90 4.19 -1.34
C LEU A 27 -5.19 5.24 -2.42
N ASP A 28 -6.40 5.76 -2.43
CA ASP A 28 -6.82 6.83 -3.35
C ASP A 28 -7.10 8.12 -2.58
N THR A 29 -6.75 9.25 -3.19
CA THR A 29 -6.99 10.60 -2.65
C THR A 29 -7.68 11.45 -3.71
N PHE A 30 -8.71 12.18 -3.32
CA PHE A 30 -9.44 13.08 -4.23
C PHE A 30 -8.49 13.99 -5.01
N GLY A 31 -8.49 13.87 -6.35
CA GLY A 31 -7.72 14.74 -7.23
C GLY A 31 -6.29 14.29 -7.55
N GLY A 32 -5.90 13.05 -7.23
CA GLY A 32 -4.63 12.46 -7.69
C GLY A 32 -3.35 13.01 -7.04
N GLN A 33 -3.49 13.95 -6.10
CA GLN A 33 -2.42 14.38 -5.23
C GLN A 33 -2.88 14.27 -3.78
N PRO A 34 -2.10 13.63 -2.87
CA PRO A 34 -2.30 13.80 -1.44
C PRO A 34 -1.97 15.26 -1.10
N THR A 35 -2.95 16.13 -1.29
CA THR A 35 -2.77 17.56 -1.09
C THR A 35 -2.66 17.86 0.40
N ASN A 36 -1.93 18.92 0.73
CA ASN A 36 -2.19 19.69 1.95
C ASN A 36 -3.48 20.54 1.81
N GLY A 37 -4.40 20.16 0.91
CA GLY A 37 -5.64 20.84 0.55
C GLY A 37 -5.61 21.50 -0.83
N ALA A 38 -6.71 21.40 -1.59
CA ALA A 38 -6.98 22.17 -2.82
C ALA A 38 -8.26 23.05 -2.72
N ASP A 39 -9.00 22.95 -1.60
CA ASP A 39 -10.11 23.84 -1.25
C ASP A 39 -9.73 24.63 0.02
N PRO A 40 -9.65 25.97 -0.01
CA PRO A 40 -9.31 26.82 1.13
C PRO A 40 -10.08 26.52 2.44
N LYS A 41 -11.28 25.93 2.37
CA LYS A 41 -12.10 25.55 3.54
C LYS A 41 -11.98 24.07 3.94
N ALA A 42 -11.53 23.19 3.03
CA ALA A 42 -11.21 21.78 3.34
C ALA A 42 -9.72 21.56 3.69
N MET A 43 -8.84 22.52 3.37
CA MET A 43 -7.39 22.44 3.59
C MET A 43 -6.98 22.24 5.06
N ALA A 44 -7.81 22.65 6.02
CA ALA A 44 -7.51 22.45 7.43
C ALA A 44 -7.54 20.96 7.85
N LYS A 45 -8.25 20.08 7.12
CA LYS A 45 -8.31 18.63 7.39
C LYS A 45 -7.34 17.79 6.55
N ALA A 46 -6.74 18.35 5.50
CA ALA A 46 -5.96 17.60 4.50
C ALA A 46 -4.50 17.29 4.92
N LYS A 47 -3.99 17.89 6.00
CA LYS A 47 -2.68 17.51 6.58
C LYS A 47 -2.62 16.03 6.99
N GLY A 48 -3.75 15.42 7.30
CA GLY A 48 -3.81 14.02 7.74
C GLY A 48 -3.54 13.01 6.61
N ALA A 49 -3.98 13.27 5.38
CA ALA A 49 -3.89 12.28 4.30
C ALA A 49 -2.45 12.05 3.84
N LYS A 50 -1.68 13.13 3.59
CA LYS A 50 -0.27 13.00 3.24
C LYS A 50 0.54 12.39 4.39
N ALA A 51 0.36 12.89 5.63
CA ALA A 51 1.06 12.35 6.79
C ALA A 51 0.75 10.86 7.01
N PHE A 52 -0.49 10.45 6.79
CA PHE A 52 -0.89 9.05 6.83
C PHE A 52 -0.22 8.23 5.73
N ILE A 53 -0.25 8.69 4.47
CA ILE A 53 0.39 7.98 3.35
C ILE A 53 1.91 7.88 3.58
N ASP A 54 2.56 8.94 4.06
CA ASP A 54 3.98 8.96 4.41
C ASP A 54 4.27 7.93 5.52
N PHE A 55 3.44 7.87 6.57
CA PHE A 55 3.58 6.89 7.64
C PHE A 55 3.40 5.45 7.15
N VAL A 56 2.31 5.17 6.41
CA VAL A 56 2.00 3.82 5.92
C VAL A 56 3.07 3.34 4.94
N SER A 57 3.64 4.24 4.14
CA SER A 57 4.73 3.94 3.19
C SER A 57 6.11 3.92 3.84
N GLY A 58 6.26 4.42 5.06
CA GLY A 58 7.50 4.44 5.83
C GLY A 58 7.83 3.11 6.52
N SER A 59 8.99 3.03 7.16
CA SER A 59 9.49 1.80 7.82
C SER A 59 8.48 1.18 8.78
N ASP A 60 7.86 2.02 9.62
CA ASP A 60 6.98 1.57 10.69
C ASP A 60 5.67 1.03 10.11
N GLY A 61 5.08 1.75 9.13
CA GLY A 61 3.89 1.30 8.41
C GLY A 61 4.12 -0.01 7.65
N GLN A 62 5.28 -0.14 7.00
CA GLN A 62 5.64 -1.36 6.27
C GLN A 62 5.94 -2.54 7.21
N GLN A 63 6.49 -2.29 8.41
CA GLN A 63 6.66 -3.32 9.42
C GLN A 63 5.31 -3.82 9.94
N ILE A 64 4.38 -2.91 10.25
CA ILE A 64 3.01 -3.26 10.64
C ILE A 64 2.34 -4.11 9.56
N ALA A 65 2.52 -3.78 8.27
CA ALA A 65 1.98 -4.59 7.17
C ALA A 65 2.50 -6.03 7.20
N LYS A 66 3.81 -6.23 7.39
CA LYS A 66 4.43 -7.56 7.49
C LYS A 66 3.92 -8.33 8.71
N ASP A 67 3.85 -7.68 9.86
CA ASP A 67 3.38 -8.29 11.11
C ASP A 67 1.92 -8.79 11.01
N ASN A 68 1.14 -8.18 10.13
CA ASN A 68 -0.25 -8.55 9.85
C ASN A 68 -0.41 -9.47 8.61
N GLY A 69 0.68 -10.03 8.08
CA GLY A 69 0.65 -11.02 7.01
C GLY A 69 0.51 -10.45 5.59
N TYR A 70 0.70 -9.15 5.42
CA TYR A 70 0.79 -8.53 4.09
C TYR A 70 2.21 -8.57 3.52
N ILE A 71 2.29 -8.51 2.21
CA ILE A 71 3.54 -8.26 1.50
C ILE A 71 3.74 -6.75 1.41
N ALA A 72 4.78 -6.25 2.08
CA ALA A 72 5.17 -4.85 2.05
C ALA A 72 5.59 -4.40 0.64
N LEU A 73 5.48 -3.09 0.39
CA LEU A 73 5.86 -2.41 -0.86
C LEU A 73 7.31 -2.72 -1.28
#